data_AF-A0A0J0XE60-F1
#
_entry.id   AF-A0A0J0XE60-F1
#
_cell.length_a   1.000
_cell.length_b   1.000
_cell.length_c   1.000
_cell.angle_alpha   90.00
_cell.angle_beta   90.00
_cell.angle_gamma   90.00
#
_symmetry.space_group_name_H-M   'P 1'
#
loop_
_entity.id
_entity.type
_entity.pdbx_description
1 polymer ?
#
loop_
_entity_poly.entity_id
_entity_poly.type
_entity_poly.pdbx_seq_one_letter_code
_entity_poly.pdbx_strand_id
1 'polypeptide(L)'
;MFKKFSVKEDVSGSTSLKSSVQRHVRNSLLEQLPLLSQPAYKEGGETAAPPAEPAPAPAAEPEEEEEPVKGKGKGGKGGKKGGKGGKKAKKEEVPAPAEDKEMQVLDELWPKNEPLGITKCHERINIYTVSSVPIFFNHFDGPFMPTLRVLHRYPALLPHVQIDRGAIKFLLAGAHMMAPGLLSKGGVLPDGLAKDAIVAIHAEGKEHACGIGRMSASSEEIRKAGKGVAVEVVCWVGDDFWKLKEIGL
;
A
#
# COMPACT_ATOMS: atom_id res chain seq x y z
N MET A 1 -12.52 -9.54 -12.68
CA MET A 1 -12.42 -10.58 -11.63
C MET A 1 -13.76 -10.79 -10.91
N PHE A 2 -14.42 -9.75 -10.37
CA PHE A 2 -15.60 -9.93 -9.50
C PHE A 2 -16.98 -9.58 -10.13
N LYS A 3 -17.15 -9.76 -11.45
CA LYS A 3 -18.38 -9.30 -12.16
C LYS A 3 -19.66 -10.03 -11.75
N LYS A 4 -19.53 -11.28 -11.31
CA LYS A 4 -20.63 -12.18 -10.95
C LYS A 4 -20.30 -12.89 -9.64
N PHE A 5 -19.67 -12.17 -8.71
CA PHE A 5 -19.17 -12.77 -7.49
C PHE A 5 -20.31 -12.92 -6.48
N SER A 6 -20.54 -14.15 -6.01
CA SER A 6 -21.54 -14.50 -5.01
C SER A 6 -20.87 -15.20 -3.84
N VAL A 7 -21.04 -14.65 -2.63
CA VAL A 7 -20.48 -15.25 -1.41
C VAL A 7 -20.94 -16.70 -1.22
N LYS A 8 -22.15 -17.05 -1.64
CA LYS A 8 -22.69 -18.42 -1.48
C LYS A 8 -22.08 -19.42 -2.46
N GLU A 9 -21.69 -18.96 -3.65
CA GLU A 9 -21.26 -19.84 -4.74
C GLU A 9 -19.75 -19.85 -4.89
N ASP A 10 -19.08 -18.72 -4.65
CA ASP A 10 -17.67 -18.55 -4.95
C ASP A 10 -16.75 -18.71 -3.74
N VAL A 11 -17.28 -18.71 -2.51
CA VAL A 11 -16.46 -18.89 -1.30
C VAL A 11 -16.30 -20.38 -0.99
N SER A 12 -15.07 -20.87 -1.06
CA SER A 12 -14.72 -22.26 -0.75
C SER A 12 -14.47 -22.50 0.75
N GLY A 13 -14.04 -21.46 1.48
CA GLY A 13 -13.81 -21.55 2.92
C GLY A 13 -13.10 -20.33 3.48
N SER A 14 -13.23 -20.12 4.79
CA SER A 14 -12.57 -19.01 5.50
C SER A 14 -11.87 -19.51 6.76
N THR A 15 -10.65 -19.04 6.99
CA THR A 15 -9.82 -19.45 8.12
C THR A 15 -9.00 -18.29 8.66
N SER A 16 -8.69 -18.30 9.96
CA SER A 16 -7.71 -17.36 10.53
C SER A 16 -6.28 -17.84 10.28
N LEU A 17 -5.39 -16.93 9.89
CA LEU A 17 -4.00 -17.25 9.63
C LEU A 17 -3.19 -17.39 10.93
N LYS A 18 -2.25 -18.33 10.95
CA LYS A 18 -1.29 -18.48 12.06
C LYS A 18 -0.37 -17.26 12.16
N SER A 19 0.09 -16.93 13.36
CA SER A 19 0.93 -15.73 13.62
C SER A 19 2.25 -15.69 12.82
N SER A 20 2.83 -16.83 12.42
CA SER A 20 4.00 -16.85 11.53
C SER A 20 3.66 -16.41 10.11
N VAL A 21 2.53 -16.88 9.57
CA VAL A 21 2.05 -16.53 8.23
C VAL A 21 1.62 -15.07 8.18
N GLN A 22 0.96 -14.59 9.24
CA GLN A 22 0.61 -13.18 9.38
C GLN A 22 1.85 -12.28 9.28
N ARG A 23 2.93 -12.59 10.02
CA ARG A 23 4.19 -11.85 9.94
C ARG A 23 4.77 -11.82 8.53
N HIS A 24 4.71 -12.95 7.83
CA HIS A 24 5.16 -13.03 6.44
C HIS A 24 4.33 -12.13 5.51
N VAL A 25 3.00 -12.24 5.55
CA VAL A 25 2.08 -11.40 4.74
C VAL A 25 2.33 -9.92 5.02
N ARG A 26 2.53 -9.55 6.28
CA ARG A 26 2.82 -8.16 6.67
C ARG A 26 4.11 -7.65 6.02
N ASN A 27 5.18 -8.45 6.06
CA ASN A 27 6.45 -8.08 5.43
C ASN A 27 6.29 -7.95 3.91
N SER A 28 5.61 -8.91 3.26
CA SER A 28 5.36 -8.85 1.82
C SER A 28 4.54 -7.62 1.42
N LEU A 29 3.55 -7.22 2.21
CA LEU A 29 2.78 -6.00 1.97
C LEU A 29 3.66 -4.74 2.06
N LEU A 30 4.54 -4.66 3.06
CA LEU A 30 5.45 -3.51 3.23
C LEU A 30 6.52 -3.44 2.13
N GLU A 31 7.01 -4.58 1.66
CA GLU A 31 7.94 -4.66 0.52
C GLU A 31 7.25 -4.24 -0.79
N GLN A 32 6.02 -4.71 -1.02
CA GLN A 32 5.30 -4.46 -2.27
C GLN A 32 4.68 -3.05 -2.33
N LEU A 33 4.19 -2.55 -1.20
CA LEU A 33 3.50 -1.26 -1.09
C LEU A 33 4.20 -0.43 0.00
N PRO A 34 5.35 0.20 -0.29
CA PRO A 34 6.16 0.92 0.71
C PRO A 34 5.39 2.01 1.46
N LEU A 35 4.37 2.59 0.85
CA LEU A 35 3.51 3.60 1.47
C LEU A 35 2.70 3.10 2.67
N LEU A 36 2.56 1.78 2.84
CA LEU A 36 1.97 1.18 4.03
C LEU A 36 2.83 1.37 5.30
N SER A 37 4.12 1.67 5.13
CA SER A 37 5.05 1.94 6.24
C SER A 37 5.04 3.39 6.72
N GLN A 38 4.41 4.29 5.97
CA GLN A 38 4.33 5.72 6.28
C GLN A 38 3.44 5.95 7.52
N PRO A 39 3.64 7.05 8.25
CA PRO A 39 2.79 7.41 9.37
C PRO A 39 1.33 7.57 8.91
N ALA A 40 0.42 6.94 9.65
CA ALA A 40 -1.02 7.06 9.47
C ALA A 40 -1.45 8.50 9.78
N TYR A 41 -2.02 9.16 8.78
CA TYR A 41 -2.54 10.52 8.91
C TYR A 41 -3.70 10.53 9.90
N LYS A 42 -3.60 11.32 10.99
CA LYS A 42 -4.71 11.61 11.89
C LYS A 42 -5.60 12.67 11.21
N GLU A 43 -6.86 12.35 10.96
CA GLU A 43 -7.83 13.32 10.43
C GLU A 43 -7.85 14.60 11.30
N GLY A 44 -7.45 15.72 10.70
CA GLY A 44 -7.45 17.03 11.35
C GLY A 44 -6.43 18.01 10.79
N GLY A 45 -6.47 18.32 9.48
CA GLY A 45 -5.71 19.43 8.91
C GLY A 45 -5.42 19.28 7.42
N GLU A 46 -5.94 20.21 6.62
CA GLU A 46 -5.86 20.37 5.17
C GLU A 46 -4.73 19.62 4.42
N THR A 47 -5.11 19.10 3.25
CA THR A 47 -4.32 18.49 2.19
C THR A 47 -2.83 18.85 2.15
N ALA A 48 -1.96 17.89 2.48
CA ALA A 48 -0.56 17.94 2.05
C ALA A 48 -0.46 17.36 0.63
N ALA A 49 -0.31 18.26 -0.34
CA ALA A 49 0.17 17.92 -1.67
C ALA A 49 1.52 17.16 -1.57
N PRO A 50 1.84 16.26 -2.52
CA PRO A 50 3.13 15.58 -2.53
C PRO A 50 4.27 16.61 -2.54
N PRO A 51 5.41 16.33 -1.89
CA PRO A 51 6.51 17.30 -1.80
C PRO A 51 6.99 17.63 -3.20
N ALA A 52 6.86 18.91 -3.56
CA ALA A 52 7.48 19.45 -4.76
C ALA A 52 8.99 19.20 -4.69
N GLU A 53 9.55 18.68 -5.78
CA GLU A 53 10.99 18.55 -5.97
C GLU A 53 11.69 19.87 -5.61
N PRO A 54 12.80 19.86 -4.85
CA PRO A 54 13.49 21.08 -4.52
C PRO A 54 14.13 21.65 -5.80
N ALA A 55 13.67 22.83 -6.21
CA ALA A 55 14.33 23.64 -7.22
C ALA A 55 15.78 23.94 -6.81
N PRO A 56 16.74 24.02 -7.76
CA PRO A 56 18.15 24.15 -7.44
C PRO A 56 18.48 25.52 -6.84
N ALA A 57 19.26 25.51 -5.76
CA ALA A 57 19.77 26.70 -5.08
C ALA A 57 20.76 27.48 -5.99
N PRO A 58 20.76 28.84 -5.94
CA PRO A 58 21.77 29.65 -6.61
C PRO A 58 23.07 29.72 -5.79
N ALA A 59 24.17 29.81 -6.53
CA ALA A 59 25.55 29.78 -6.08
C ALA A 59 25.95 30.93 -5.12
N ALA A 60 26.81 30.61 -4.15
CA ALA A 60 27.73 31.54 -3.52
C ALA A 60 28.96 30.78 -2.99
N GLU A 61 30.14 31.15 -3.47
CA GLU A 61 31.47 30.96 -2.86
C GLU A 61 31.98 32.35 -2.43
N PRO A 62 33.11 32.49 -1.71
CA PRO A 62 33.71 31.65 -0.65
C PRO A 62 34.15 32.50 0.58
N GLU A 63 34.50 31.91 1.73
CA GLU A 63 35.57 32.43 2.63
C GLU A 63 36.21 31.30 3.45
N GLU A 64 37.54 31.42 3.55
CA GLU A 64 38.60 30.70 4.31
C GLU A 64 38.41 30.79 5.86
N GLU A 65 39.11 30.16 6.81
CA GLU A 65 40.21 29.19 6.95
C GLU A 65 40.23 28.73 8.44
N GLU A 66 41.19 27.86 8.79
CA GLU A 66 41.71 27.49 10.13
C GLU A 66 41.23 26.18 10.79
N GLU A 67 42.00 25.11 10.50
CA GLU A 67 42.43 24.03 11.42
C GLU A 67 43.29 24.61 12.59
N PRO A 68 43.59 23.91 13.74
CA PRO A 68 44.07 22.52 13.72
C PRO A 68 44.02 21.63 15.01
N VAL A 69 44.49 20.38 14.81
CA VAL A 69 45.27 19.48 15.71
C VAL A 69 44.58 18.55 16.75
N LYS A 70 44.60 17.27 16.37
CA LYS A 70 45.01 16.01 17.07
C LYS A 70 45.17 15.96 18.61
N GLY A 71 44.61 14.89 19.19
CA GLY A 71 45.10 14.26 20.43
C GLY A 71 44.72 12.78 20.56
N LYS A 72 45.65 11.86 20.25
CA LYS A 72 45.57 10.42 20.53
C LYS A 72 45.94 10.15 21.99
N GLY A 73 45.26 9.19 22.64
CA GLY A 73 45.71 8.66 23.93
C GLY A 73 45.00 7.36 24.33
N LYS A 74 45.68 6.23 24.12
CA LYS A 74 45.29 4.87 24.54
C LYS A 74 45.47 4.69 26.06
N GLY A 75 44.67 3.78 26.62
CA GLY A 75 45.19 2.71 27.48
C GLY A 75 44.74 2.74 28.93
N GLY A 76 44.32 1.58 29.44
CA GLY A 76 44.16 1.36 30.88
C GLY A 76 43.20 0.22 31.22
N LYS A 77 43.75 -0.98 31.36
CA LYS A 77 43.07 -2.24 31.71
C LYS A 77 43.26 -2.49 33.21
N GLY A 78 42.25 -3.03 33.92
CA GLY A 78 42.53 -3.88 35.10
C GLY A 78 41.53 -3.86 36.28
N GLY A 79 41.19 -5.07 36.74
CA GLY A 79 40.77 -5.41 38.12
C GLY A 79 39.26 -5.36 38.40
N LYS A 80 38.47 -6.45 38.38
CA LYS A 80 38.45 -7.72 39.16
C LYS A 80 37.77 -7.62 40.55
N LYS A 81 36.74 -8.47 40.69
CA LYS A 81 36.27 -9.27 41.85
C LYS A 81 35.18 -8.74 42.80
N GLY A 82 34.15 -9.59 42.92
CA GLY A 82 33.41 -9.92 44.16
C GLY A 82 32.26 -8.96 44.49
N GLY A 83 31.08 -9.38 44.93
CA GLY A 83 30.54 -10.68 45.32
C GLY A 83 29.15 -10.46 45.97
N LYS A 84 28.33 -11.52 45.96
CA LYS A 84 27.17 -11.83 46.82
C LYS A 84 26.14 -10.73 47.18
N GLY A 85 24.91 -10.97 46.71
CA GLY A 85 23.76 -11.28 47.58
C GLY A 85 23.08 -10.13 48.32
N GLY A 86 21.87 -9.77 47.88
CA GLY A 86 20.94 -8.94 48.65
C GLY A 86 19.53 -8.94 48.04
N LYS A 87 18.58 -9.59 48.71
CA LYS A 87 17.13 -9.44 48.49
C LYS A 87 16.72 -7.99 48.77
N LYS A 88 15.90 -7.36 47.91
CA LYS A 88 14.56 -6.80 48.23
C LYS A 88 14.00 -5.89 47.13
N ALA A 89 12.68 -5.78 47.20
CA ALA A 89 11.79 -4.74 46.66
C ALA A 89 11.32 -4.92 45.21
N LYS A 90 10.11 -5.48 45.11
CA LYS A 90 9.17 -5.30 44.01
C LYS A 90 8.99 -3.79 43.80
N LYS A 91 9.63 -3.24 42.77
CA LYS A 91 9.36 -1.89 42.29
C LYS A 91 8.19 -2.04 41.32
N GLU A 92 7.03 -1.51 41.67
CA GLU A 92 6.02 -1.20 40.68
C GLU A 92 6.70 -0.31 39.63
N GLU A 93 6.99 -0.91 38.47
CA GLU A 93 7.32 -0.15 37.28
C GLU A 93 6.06 0.61 36.91
N VAL A 94 6.04 1.90 37.26
CA VAL A 94 5.22 2.90 36.60
C VAL A 94 5.46 2.70 35.10
N PRO A 95 4.44 2.39 34.29
CA PRO A 95 4.66 2.22 32.86
C PRO A 95 5.30 3.51 32.34
N ALA A 96 6.46 3.35 31.71
CA ALA A 96 7.11 4.43 30.99
C ALA A 96 6.08 5.09 30.06
N PRO A 97 6.10 6.43 29.93
CA PRO A 97 5.18 7.11 29.03
C PRO A 97 5.29 6.46 27.66
N ALA A 98 4.15 6.04 27.11
CA ALA A 98 4.08 5.39 25.81
C ALA A 98 4.89 6.24 24.83
N GLU A 99 5.99 5.69 24.33
CA GLU A 99 6.66 6.24 23.17
C GLU A 99 5.56 6.38 22.11
N ASP A 100 5.30 7.62 21.66
CA ASP A 100 4.46 7.91 20.51
C ASP A 100 5.12 7.28 19.28
N LYS A 101 5.04 5.95 19.16
CA LYS A 101 5.34 5.25 17.92
C LYS A 101 4.29 5.72 16.95
N GLU A 102 4.72 6.54 16.01
CA GLU A 102 3.91 6.92 14.86
C GLU A 102 3.30 5.64 14.26
N MET A 103 1.98 5.53 14.39
CA MET A 103 1.24 4.37 13.91
C MET A 103 1.38 4.36 12.39
N GLN A 104 1.81 3.25 11.81
CA GLN A 104 1.91 3.13 10.36
C GLN A 104 0.52 2.98 9.73
N VAL A 105 0.36 3.35 8.45
CA VAL A 105 -0.90 3.10 7.70
C VAL A 105 -1.33 1.64 7.80
N LEU A 106 -0.38 0.70 7.76
CA LEU A 106 -0.67 -0.73 7.91
C LEU A 106 -1.13 -1.10 9.33
N ASP A 107 -0.62 -0.44 10.37
CA ASP A 107 -1.08 -0.67 11.75
C ASP A 107 -2.52 -0.17 11.94
N GLU A 108 -2.94 0.83 11.17
CA GLU A 108 -4.32 1.29 11.18
C GLU A 108 -5.26 0.36 10.41
N LEU A 109 -4.85 -0.10 9.22
CA LEU A 109 -5.63 -1.05 8.42
C LEU A 109 -5.69 -2.44 9.06
N TRP A 110 -4.59 -2.87 9.66
CA TRP A 110 -4.42 -4.16 10.29
C TRP A 110 -3.57 -4.05 11.56
N PRO A 111 -4.23 -3.85 12.72
CA PRO A 111 -3.59 -3.82 14.01
C PRO A 111 -2.87 -5.14 14.33
N LYS A 112 -1.70 -5.07 14.96
CA LYS A 112 -0.84 -6.23 15.26
C LYS A 112 -1.50 -7.28 16.18
N ASN A 113 -2.48 -6.87 16.97
CA ASN A 113 -3.25 -7.72 17.87
C ASN A 113 -4.45 -8.39 17.18
N GLU A 114 -4.88 -7.90 16.02
CA GLU A 114 -6.02 -8.45 15.30
C GLU A 114 -5.59 -9.61 14.38
N PRO A 115 -6.30 -10.74 14.41
CA PRO A 115 -6.00 -11.85 13.54
C PRO A 115 -6.36 -11.51 12.08
N LEU A 116 -5.50 -11.89 11.14
CA LEU A 116 -5.81 -11.82 9.72
C LEU A 116 -6.59 -13.05 9.28
N GLY A 117 -7.81 -12.85 8.80
CA GLY A 117 -8.60 -13.85 8.10
C GLY A 117 -8.14 -14.01 6.65
N ILE A 118 -8.24 -15.23 6.13
CA ILE A 118 -8.15 -15.52 4.70
C ILE A 118 -9.44 -16.24 4.27
N THR A 119 -10.14 -15.65 3.31
CA THR A 119 -11.27 -16.24 2.62
C THR A 119 -10.80 -16.70 1.25
N LYS A 120 -10.84 -18.01 1.03
CA LYS A 120 -10.47 -18.63 -0.24
C LYS A 120 -11.69 -18.73 -1.13
N CYS A 121 -11.55 -18.25 -2.35
CA CYS A 121 -12.61 -18.27 -3.34
C CYS A 121 -12.26 -19.19 -4.52
N HIS A 122 -13.25 -19.45 -5.36
CA HIS A 122 -13.06 -20.04 -6.67
C HIS A 122 -12.11 -19.20 -7.53
N GLU A 123 -11.59 -19.79 -8.60
CA GLU A 123 -10.55 -19.19 -9.45
C GLU A 123 -9.25 -18.84 -8.70
N ARG A 124 -9.02 -19.44 -7.52
CA ARG A 124 -7.85 -19.21 -6.66
C ARG A 124 -7.67 -17.74 -6.26
N ILE A 125 -8.78 -17.05 -6.02
CA ILE A 125 -8.78 -15.73 -5.41
C ILE A 125 -8.66 -15.90 -3.88
N ASN A 126 -7.78 -15.15 -3.23
CA ASN A 126 -7.77 -15.06 -1.77
C ASN A 126 -8.09 -13.64 -1.34
N ILE A 127 -9.02 -13.50 -0.40
CA ILE A 127 -9.41 -12.22 0.19
C ILE A 127 -8.94 -12.21 1.64
N TYR A 128 -8.21 -11.17 2.02
CA TYR A 128 -7.67 -10.98 3.36
C TYR A 128 -8.54 -10.01 4.14
N THR A 129 -8.98 -10.44 5.32
CA THR A 129 -9.97 -9.72 6.12
C THR A 129 -9.47 -9.46 7.53
N VAL A 130 -9.84 -8.31 8.08
CA VAL A 130 -9.66 -7.96 9.50
C VAL A 130 -11.05 -7.66 10.04
N SER A 131 -11.47 -8.39 11.08
CA SER A 131 -12.83 -8.28 11.62
C SER A 131 -13.91 -8.39 10.53
N SER A 132 -13.79 -9.41 9.67
CA SER A 132 -14.65 -9.64 8.49
C SER A 132 -14.61 -8.59 7.38
N VAL A 133 -13.87 -7.48 7.55
CA VAL A 133 -13.77 -6.42 6.53
C VAL A 133 -12.62 -6.72 5.55
N PRO A 134 -12.87 -6.77 4.23
CA PRO A 134 -11.84 -7.05 3.24
C PRO A 134 -10.90 -5.85 3.04
N ILE A 135 -9.60 -6.08 3.25
CA ILE A 135 -8.56 -5.05 3.15
C ILE A 135 -7.66 -5.24 1.91
N PHE A 136 -7.30 -6.49 1.60
CA PHE A 136 -6.48 -6.86 0.45
C PHE A 136 -7.04 -8.12 -0.20
N PHE A 137 -6.69 -8.36 -1.45
CA PHE A 137 -6.94 -9.61 -2.14
C PHE A 137 -5.78 -9.91 -3.09
N ASN A 138 -5.60 -11.18 -3.44
CA ASN A 138 -4.69 -11.58 -4.50
C ASN A 138 -5.32 -12.70 -5.34
N HIS A 139 -4.71 -12.98 -6.48
CA HIS A 139 -5.14 -14.02 -7.41
C HIS A 139 -3.96 -14.94 -7.66
N PHE A 140 -4.15 -16.25 -7.39
CA PHE A 140 -3.06 -17.23 -7.30
C PHE A 140 -1.97 -16.73 -6.33
N ASP A 141 -0.70 -16.84 -6.72
CA ASP A 141 0.46 -16.32 -6.00
C ASP A 141 0.87 -14.93 -6.54
N GLY A 142 -0.08 -14.21 -7.14
CA GLY A 142 0.12 -12.86 -7.66
C GLY A 142 0.26 -11.79 -6.55
N PRO A 143 0.54 -10.54 -6.95
CA PRO A 143 0.71 -9.43 -6.03
C PRO A 143 -0.55 -9.16 -5.21
N PHE A 144 -0.35 -8.63 -4.00
CA PHE A 144 -1.45 -8.14 -3.17
C PHE A 144 -2.04 -6.87 -3.77
N MET A 145 -3.36 -6.83 -3.88
CA MET A 145 -4.11 -5.68 -4.35
C MET A 145 -4.96 -5.14 -3.20
N PRO A 146 -4.90 -3.84 -2.88
CA PRO A 146 -5.81 -3.24 -1.92
C PRO A 146 -7.24 -3.30 -2.44
N THR A 147 -8.24 -3.31 -1.56
CA THR A 147 -9.62 -3.08 -2.00
C THR A 147 -9.80 -1.62 -2.42
N LEU A 148 -10.80 -1.34 -3.26
CA LEU A 148 -11.12 0.05 -3.65
C LEU A 148 -11.41 0.94 -2.44
N ARG A 149 -11.98 0.38 -1.36
CA ARG A 149 -12.25 1.12 -0.11
C ARG A 149 -10.96 1.57 0.56
N VAL A 150 -9.98 0.68 0.66
CA VAL A 150 -8.65 1.01 1.19
C VAL A 150 -7.96 2.04 0.30
N LEU A 151 -8.05 1.88 -1.02
CA LEU A 151 -7.48 2.80 -1.98
C LEU A 151 -8.14 4.19 -1.97
N HIS A 152 -9.45 4.29 -1.69
CA HIS A 152 -10.13 5.59 -1.52
C HIS A 152 -9.63 6.34 -0.30
N ARG A 153 -9.28 5.62 0.77
CA ARG A 153 -8.71 6.21 1.99
C ARG A 153 -7.23 6.56 1.83
N TYR A 154 -6.50 5.75 1.07
CA TYR A 154 -5.07 5.93 0.80
C TYR A 154 -4.78 5.88 -0.71
N PRO A 155 -5.09 6.95 -1.46
CA PRO A 155 -4.97 6.97 -2.92
C PRO A 155 -3.54 6.78 -3.42
N ALA A 156 -2.56 7.15 -2.61
CA ALA A 156 -1.15 7.05 -2.97
C ALA A 156 -0.66 5.59 -3.04
N LEU A 157 -1.38 4.61 -2.45
CA LEU A 157 -0.93 3.21 -2.38
C LEU A 157 -0.58 2.58 -3.72
N LEU A 158 -1.22 3.03 -4.80
CA LEU A 158 -0.97 2.55 -6.16
C LEU A 158 -0.70 3.73 -7.10
N PRO A 159 0.17 3.56 -8.12
CA PRO A 159 0.21 4.50 -9.23
C PRO A 159 -1.16 4.56 -9.92
N HIS A 160 -1.56 5.74 -10.38
CA HIS A 160 -2.85 5.94 -11.02
C HIS A 160 -2.72 6.19 -12.52
N VAL A 161 -3.65 5.64 -13.27
CA VAL A 161 -3.92 6.00 -14.67
C VAL A 161 -5.27 6.71 -14.73
N GLN A 162 -5.44 7.66 -15.64
CA GLN A 162 -6.72 8.35 -15.84
C GLN A 162 -7.35 7.94 -17.16
N ILE A 163 -8.62 7.54 -17.11
CA ILE A 163 -9.43 7.30 -18.29
C ILE A 163 -10.25 8.54 -18.63
N ASP A 164 -10.51 8.74 -19.92
CA ASP A 164 -11.43 9.79 -20.37
C ASP A 164 -12.90 9.54 -19.98
N ARG A 165 -13.72 10.57 -20.12
CA ARG A 165 -15.17 10.50 -19.86
C ARG A 165 -15.90 9.41 -20.65
N GLY A 166 -15.46 9.11 -21.87
CA GLY A 166 -16.10 8.13 -22.75
C GLY A 166 -15.92 6.71 -22.25
N ALA A 167 -14.78 6.42 -21.61
CA ALA A 167 -14.43 5.13 -21.06
C ALA A 167 -15.16 4.79 -19.75
N ILE A 168 -15.63 5.79 -18.99
CA ILE A 168 -16.22 5.60 -17.64
C ILE A 168 -17.35 4.57 -17.65
N LYS A 169 -18.30 4.69 -18.59
CA LYS A 169 -19.45 3.76 -18.68
C LYS A 169 -19.00 2.31 -18.93
N PHE A 170 -17.91 2.12 -19.67
CA PHE A 170 -17.39 0.81 -20.01
C PHE A 170 -16.63 0.21 -18.83
N LEU A 171 -15.88 1.02 -18.07
CA LEU A 171 -15.24 0.60 -16.82
C LEU A 171 -16.29 0.09 -15.83
N LEU A 172 -17.38 0.84 -15.63
CA LEU A 172 -18.45 0.46 -14.71
C LEU A 172 -19.24 -0.78 -15.18
N ALA A 173 -19.12 -1.15 -16.45
CA ALA A 173 -19.62 -2.41 -17.00
C ALA A 173 -18.60 -3.57 -16.89
N GLY A 174 -17.41 -3.32 -16.34
CA GLY A 174 -16.33 -4.29 -16.16
C GLY A 174 -15.51 -4.57 -17.42
N ALA A 175 -15.52 -3.69 -18.42
CA ALA A 175 -14.68 -3.82 -19.61
C ALA A 175 -13.23 -3.47 -19.30
N HIS A 176 -12.28 -4.05 -20.04
CA HIS A 176 -10.87 -3.65 -19.97
C HIS A 176 -10.64 -2.27 -20.60
N MET A 177 -9.66 -1.54 -20.10
CA MET A 177 -9.36 -0.20 -20.59
C MET A 177 -8.42 -0.26 -21.78
N MET A 178 -8.82 0.42 -22.85
CA MET A 178 -8.10 0.44 -24.12
C MET A 178 -7.13 1.61 -24.17
N ALA A 179 -6.00 1.44 -24.85
CA ALA A 179 -4.98 2.48 -25.00
C ALA A 179 -5.53 3.85 -25.44
N PRO A 180 -6.47 3.96 -26.41
CA PRO A 180 -7.02 5.25 -26.81
C PRO A 180 -7.69 6.03 -25.67
N GLY A 181 -8.31 5.34 -24.71
CA GLY A 181 -8.98 5.99 -23.57
C GLY A 181 -8.04 6.58 -22.53
N LEU A 182 -6.77 6.16 -22.53
CA LEU A 182 -5.70 6.66 -21.67
C LEU A 182 -4.80 7.69 -22.37
N LEU A 183 -4.79 7.70 -23.70
CA LEU A 183 -3.96 8.58 -24.54
C LEU A 183 -4.75 9.75 -25.15
N SER A 184 -6.06 9.82 -24.90
CA SER A 184 -6.90 10.93 -25.34
C SER A 184 -6.67 12.18 -24.48
N LYS A 185 -7.29 13.31 -24.85
CA LYS A 185 -7.14 14.59 -24.13
C LYS A 185 -7.53 14.52 -22.64
N GLY A 186 -8.48 13.64 -22.30
CA GLY A 186 -8.94 13.42 -20.92
C GLY A 186 -8.26 12.22 -20.24
N GLY A 187 -7.54 11.41 -21.00
CA GLY A 187 -6.79 10.27 -20.49
C GLY A 187 -5.38 10.69 -20.06
N VAL A 188 -4.86 10.02 -19.03
CA VAL A 188 -3.48 10.20 -18.56
C VAL A 188 -2.87 8.84 -18.31
N LEU A 189 -1.81 8.53 -19.05
CA LEU A 189 -0.92 7.41 -18.80
C LEU A 189 0.42 7.96 -18.30
N PRO A 190 0.77 7.78 -17.02
CA PRO A 190 2.10 8.11 -16.51
C PRO A 190 3.17 7.26 -17.18
N ASP A 191 4.39 7.78 -17.26
CA ASP A 191 5.53 7.02 -17.77
C ASP A 191 6.15 6.15 -16.66
N GLY A 192 6.97 5.16 -17.05
CA GLY A 192 7.68 4.29 -16.11
C GLY A 192 6.85 3.17 -15.47
N LEU A 193 5.56 3.01 -15.81
CA LEU A 193 4.80 1.83 -15.36
C LEU A 193 5.23 0.60 -16.18
N ALA A 194 5.65 -0.44 -15.46
CA ALA A 194 6.03 -1.72 -16.04
C ALA A 194 4.80 -2.56 -16.44
N LYS A 195 5.03 -3.54 -17.32
CA LYS A 195 4.07 -4.60 -17.59
C LYS A 195 3.72 -5.34 -16.29
N ASP A 196 2.47 -5.78 -16.16
CA ASP A 196 1.91 -6.45 -14.98
C ASP A 196 1.86 -5.59 -13.70
N ALA A 197 2.25 -4.32 -13.75
CA ALA A 197 2.08 -3.40 -12.62
C ALA A 197 0.60 -3.21 -12.27
N ILE A 198 0.29 -3.18 -10.98
CA ILE A 198 -1.04 -2.90 -10.46
C ILE A 198 -1.25 -1.39 -10.40
N VAL A 199 -2.34 -0.92 -10.99
CA VAL A 199 -2.66 0.50 -11.12
C VAL A 199 -4.07 0.80 -10.62
N ALA A 200 -4.22 1.99 -10.03
CA ALA A 200 -5.50 2.60 -9.75
C ALA A 200 -6.06 3.23 -11.04
N ILE A 201 -7.32 2.99 -11.37
CA ILE A 201 -7.97 3.58 -12.54
C ILE A 201 -8.82 4.75 -12.06
N HIS A 202 -8.34 5.97 -12.30
CA HIS A 202 -9.07 7.22 -12.09
C HIS A 202 -9.86 7.59 -13.34
N ALA A 203 -10.90 8.38 -13.17
CA ALA A 203 -11.71 8.89 -14.26
C ALA A 203 -11.64 10.42 -14.31
N GLU A 204 -11.63 10.98 -15.52
CA GLU A 204 -11.65 12.43 -15.71
C GLU A 204 -12.80 13.09 -14.93
N GLY A 205 -12.46 14.03 -14.04
CA GLY A 205 -13.41 14.74 -13.20
C GLY A 205 -13.95 13.94 -12.00
N LYS A 206 -13.26 12.87 -11.58
CA LYS A 206 -13.56 12.10 -10.37
C LYS A 206 -12.35 12.08 -9.45
N GLU A 207 -12.60 12.31 -8.15
CA GLU A 207 -11.54 12.34 -7.12
C GLU A 207 -11.07 10.94 -6.75
N HIS A 208 -11.99 9.98 -6.63
CA HIS A 208 -11.69 8.62 -6.21
C HIS A 208 -11.46 7.65 -7.38
N ALA A 209 -10.62 6.65 -7.14
CA ALA A 209 -10.40 5.55 -8.07
C ALA A 209 -11.71 4.83 -8.41
N CYS A 210 -11.97 4.66 -9.71
CA CYS A 210 -13.15 3.95 -10.21
C CYS A 210 -12.90 2.45 -10.42
N GLY A 211 -11.64 2.02 -10.43
CA GLY A 211 -11.27 0.61 -10.52
C GLY A 211 -9.81 0.36 -10.21
N ILE A 212 -9.45 -0.92 -10.16
CA ILE A 212 -8.07 -1.40 -10.07
C ILE A 212 -7.85 -2.30 -11.27
N GLY A 213 -6.68 -2.18 -11.88
CA GLY A 213 -6.31 -3.02 -13.00
C GLY A 213 -4.84 -3.35 -13.02
N ARG A 214 -4.49 -4.20 -13.99
CA ARG A 214 -3.13 -4.63 -14.26
C ARG A 214 -2.70 -4.15 -15.64
N MET A 215 -1.50 -3.58 -15.73
CA MET A 215 -0.91 -3.16 -16.99
C MET A 215 -0.68 -4.36 -17.91
N SER A 216 -1.15 -4.30 -19.16
CA SER A 216 -0.94 -5.37 -20.15
C SER A 216 0.45 -5.34 -20.80
N ALA A 217 1.08 -4.16 -20.82
CA ALA A 217 2.37 -3.83 -21.41
C ALA A 217 2.97 -2.62 -20.68
N SER A 218 4.22 -2.24 -20.97
CA SER A 218 4.80 -1.03 -20.35
C SER A 218 4.11 0.25 -20.84
N SER A 219 4.28 1.35 -20.10
CA SER A 219 3.74 2.66 -20.48
C SER A 219 4.24 3.10 -21.85
N GLU A 220 5.53 2.89 -22.15
CA GLU A 220 6.10 3.25 -23.45
C GLU A 220 5.54 2.37 -24.57
N GLU A 221 5.38 1.07 -24.32
CA GLU A 221 4.82 0.12 -25.30
C GLU A 221 3.36 0.46 -25.64
N ILE A 222 2.54 0.78 -24.63
CA ILE A 222 1.14 1.19 -24.82
C ILE A 222 1.06 2.49 -25.61
N ARG A 223 1.90 3.49 -25.26
CA ARG A 223 1.96 4.77 -25.97
C ARG A 223 2.38 4.59 -27.43
N LYS A 224 3.36 3.73 -27.69
CA LYS A 224 3.85 3.42 -29.04
C LYS A 224 2.82 2.67 -29.88
N ALA A 225 2.12 1.71 -29.28
CA ALA A 225 1.11 0.93 -29.98
C ALA A 225 -0.15 1.75 -30.28
N GLY A 226 -0.59 2.59 -29.35
CA GLY A 226 -1.76 3.47 -29.48
C GLY A 226 -3.11 2.74 -29.60
N LYS A 227 -3.11 1.40 -29.54
CA LYS A 227 -4.30 0.54 -29.70
C LYS A 227 -4.19 -0.72 -28.86
N GLY A 228 -5.31 -1.40 -28.67
CA GLY A 228 -5.38 -2.63 -27.86
C GLY A 228 -5.67 -2.36 -26.39
N VAL A 229 -5.72 -3.44 -25.61
CA VAL A 229 -5.93 -3.38 -24.16
C VAL A 229 -4.69 -2.82 -23.51
N ALA A 230 -4.84 -1.76 -22.73
CA ALA A 230 -3.75 -1.15 -21.95
C ALA A 230 -3.79 -1.59 -20.49
N VAL A 231 -5.00 -1.69 -19.92
CA VAL A 231 -5.19 -2.11 -18.53
C VAL A 231 -6.29 -3.16 -18.44
N GLU A 232 -5.92 -4.33 -17.94
CA GLU A 232 -6.84 -5.40 -17.60
C GLU A 232 -7.51 -5.08 -16.27
N VAL A 233 -8.79 -4.68 -16.33
CA VAL A 233 -9.59 -4.37 -15.14
C VAL A 233 -9.81 -5.62 -14.28
N VAL A 234 -9.46 -5.50 -13.00
CA VAL A 234 -9.60 -6.55 -11.98
C VAL A 234 -10.90 -6.35 -11.20
N CYS A 235 -11.07 -5.17 -10.60
CA CYS A 235 -12.26 -4.76 -9.85
C CYS A 235 -12.62 -3.30 -10.17
N TRP A 236 -13.89 -2.94 -9.96
CA TRP A 236 -14.39 -1.58 -10.21
C TRP A 236 -15.53 -1.22 -9.28
N VAL A 237 -15.78 0.09 -9.16
CA VAL A 237 -16.89 0.60 -8.35
C VAL A 237 -18.21 0.07 -8.90
N GLY A 238 -18.99 -0.59 -8.04
CA GLY A 238 -20.29 -1.16 -8.41
C GLY A 238 -20.24 -2.62 -8.87
N ASP A 239 -19.08 -3.25 -8.92
CA ASP A 239 -18.99 -4.71 -9.02
C ASP A 239 -19.52 -5.39 -7.74
N ASP A 240 -19.63 -6.73 -7.77
CA ASP A 240 -20.21 -7.44 -6.64
C ASP A 240 -19.30 -7.44 -5.42
N PHE A 241 -17.98 -7.40 -5.61
CA PHE A 241 -17.02 -7.30 -4.51
C PHE A 241 -17.08 -5.93 -3.82
N TRP A 242 -17.29 -4.83 -4.56
CA TRP A 242 -17.49 -3.49 -4.02
C TRP A 242 -18.71 -3.39 -3.10
N LYS A 243 -19.79 -4.08 -3.47
CA LYS A 243 -21.04 -4.12 -2.69
C LYS A 243 -20.87 -4.89 -1.37
N LEU A 244 -19.90 -5.80 -1.30
CA LEU A 244 -19.60 -6.52 -0.07
C LEU A 244 -18.92 -5.59 0.93
N LYS A 245 -19.52 -5.51 2.12
CA LYS A 245 -18.93 -4.82 3.27
C LYS A 245 -18.14 -5.77 4.15
N GLU A 246 -18.64 -6.99 4.28
CA GLU A 246 -18.11 -8.04 5.13
C GLU A 246 -18.07 -9.35 4.35
N ILE A 247 -17.04 -10.15 4.59
CA ILE A 247 -16.88 -11.49 4.04
C ILE A 247 -16.00 -12.32 4.97
N GLY A 248 -16.29 -13.61 5.06
CA GLY A 248 -15.46 -14.56 5.82
C GLY A 248 -15.78 -14.61 7.30
N LEU A 249 -14.73 -14.70 8.12
CA LEU A 249 -14.79 -14.85 9.58
C LEU A 249 -14.85 -13.50 10.29
#